data_AF-A0A534CKL4-F1
#
_entry.id   AF-A0A534CKL4-F1
#
_cell.length_a   1.000
_cell.length_b   1.000
_cell.length_c   1.000
_cell.angle_alpha   90.00
_cell.angle_beta   90.00
_cell.angle_gamma   90.00
#
_symmetry.space_group_name_H-M   'P 1'
#
loop_
_entity.id
_entity.type
_entity.pdbx_description
1 polymer ?
#
loop_
_entity_poly.entity_id
_entity_poly.type
_entity_poly.pdbx_seq_one_letter_code
_entity_poly.pdbx_strand_id
1 'polypeptide(L)' 'MSAPTVSATRQRQVVTMKITHFNADGMPKYTNRLINETSPYLRQHAHNPVDWY' A
#
# COMPACT_ATOMS: atom_id res chain seq x y z
N MET A 1 14.22 14.27 49.13
CA MET A 1 14.62 14.91 47.86
C MET A 1 14.26 13.94 46.75
N SER A 2 13.20 14.25 45.98
CA SER A 2 12.48 13.30 45.12
C SER A 2 12.90 13.42 43.66
N ALA A 3 12.95 12.30 42.95
CA ALA A 3 13.39 12.16 41.55
C ALA A 3 12.44 12.87 40.55
N PRO A 4 12.94 13.32 39.39
CA PRO A 4 12.11 13.94 38.36
C PRO A 4 11.44 12.86 37.48
N THR A 5 10.11 12.86 37.46
CA THR A 5 9.30 12.11 36.49
C THR A 5 9.37 12.81 35.14
N VAL A 6 10.10 12.26 34.18
CA VAL A 6 10.05 12.70 32.78
C VAL A 6 8.85 12.02 32.09
N SER A 7 7.75 12.76 31.98
CA SER A 7 6.59 12.38 31.19
C SER A 7 6.92 12.47 29.70
N ALA A 8 7.38 11.37 29.11
CA ALA A 8 7.64 11.27 27.67
C ALA A 8 6.32 11.09 26.90
N THR A 9 5.80 12.16 26.30
CA THR A 9 4.67 12.10 25.37
C THR A 9 5.11 11.38 24.09
N ARG A 10 4.72 10.11 23.93
CA ARG A 10 4.92 9.35 22.70
C ARG A 10 4.05 9.97 21.59
N GLN A 11 4.65 10.85 20.79
CA GLN A 11 4.03 11.34 19.57
C GLN A 11 3.73 10.15 18.65
N ARG A 12 2.44 9.93 18.36
CA ARG A 12 1.99 8.94 17.38
C ARG A 12 2.42 9.43 16.00
N GLN A 13 3.56 8.93 15.53
CA GLN A 13 3.97 9.13 14.15
C GLN A 13 2.94 8.42 13.25
N VAL A 14 2.07 9.19 12.60
CA VAL A 14 1.18 8.68 11.56
C VAL A 14 2.07 8.36 10.36
N VAL A 15 2.51 7.11 10.25
CA VAL A 15 3.22 6.63 9.07
C VAL A 15 2.20 6.63 7.93
N THR A 16 2.18 7.70 7.13
CA THR A 16 1.45 7.71 5.87
C THR A 16 2.15 6.74 4.92
N MET A 17 1.74 5.47 4.94
CA MET A 17 2.12 4.53 3.89
C MET A 17 1.48 5.02 2.59
N LYS A 18 2.27 5.73 1.77
CA LYS A 18 1.90 6.11 0.40
C LYS A 18 1.94 4.85 -0.47
N ILE A 19 0.91 4.02 -0.35
CA ILE A 19 0.70 2.85 -1.20
C ILE A 19 0.25 3.39 -2.57
N THR A 20 1.22 3.76 -3.40
CA THR A 20 0.96 4.22 -4.77
C THR A 20 1.17 3.04 -5.71
N HIS A 21 0.07 2.45 -6.17
CA HIS A 21 0.08 1.38 -7.19
C HIS A 21 0.19 1.92 -8.62
N PHE A 22 0.43 3.23 -8.77
CA PHE A 22 0.54 3.94 -10.02
C PHE A 22 1.94 4.57 -10.14
N ASN A 23 2.48 4.59 -11.35
CA ASN A 23 3.70 5.30 -11.70
C ASN A 23 3.48 6.82 -11.65
N ALA A 24 4.57 7.60 -11.76
CA ALA A 24 4.49 9.07 -11.84
C ALA A 24 3.60 9.57 -12.99
N ASP A 25 3.50 8.79 -14.07
CA ASP A 25 2.68 9.06 -15.25
C ASP A 25 1.21 8.65 -15.09
N GLY A 26 0.79 8.17 -13.91
CA GLY A 26 -0.59 7.73 -13.63
C GLY A 26 -0.95 6.34 -14.16
N MET A 27 -0.02 5.64 -14.83
CA MET A 27 -0.21 4.27 -15.30
C MET A 27 -0.08 3.26 -14.16
N PRO A 28 -0.83 2.14 -14.15
CA PRO A 28 -0.68 1.09 -13.15
C PRO A 28 0.74 0.52 -13.20
N LYS A 29 1.39 0.44 -12.04
CA LYS A 29 2.77 -0.01 -11.91
C LYS A 29 2.92 -1.52 -12.11
N TYR A 30 1.86 -2.27 -11.80
CA TYR A 30 1.82 -3.72 -11.84
C TYR A 30 0.75 -4.13 -12.85
N THR A 31 1.07 -5.10 -13.71
CA THR A 31 0.09 -5.79 -14.56
C THR A 31 0.49 -7.25 -14.59
N ASN A 32 -0.38 -8.13 -14.09
CA ASN A 32 -0.15 -9.57 -14.05
C ASN A 32 -0.91 -10.29 -15.19
N ARG A 33 -0.85 -11.63 -15.23
CA ARG A 33 -1.47 -12.44 -16.29
C ARG A 33 -3.00 -12.36 -16.33
N LEU A 34 -3.65 -11.93 -15.26
CA LEU A 34 -5.11 -11.84 -15.17
C LEU A 34 -5.71 -10.85 -16.16
N ILE A 35 -4.89 -9.97 -16.76
CA ILE A 35 -5.35 -9.06 -17.81
C ILE A 35 -5.94 -9.79 -19.02
N ASN A 36 -5.51 -11.04 -19.26
CA ASN A 36 -5.94 -11.88 -20.37
C ASN A 36 -7.14 -12.79 -20.02
N GLU A 37 -7.63 -12.73 -18.79
CA GLU A 37 -8.76 -13.56 -18.36
C GLU A 37 -10.09 -13.05 -18.92
N THR A 38 -11.01 -13.97 -19.17
CA THR A 38 -12.35 -13.62 -19.70
C THR A 38 -13.27 -13.06 -18.61
N SER A 39 -13.06 -13.47 -17.36
CA SER A 39 -13.85 -13.01 -16.23
C SER A 39 -13.61 -11.51 -15.97
N PRO A 40 -14.67 -10.67 -15.91
CA PRO A 40 -14.52 -9.26 -15.60
C PRO A 40 -13.94 -9.03 -14.20
N TYR A 41 -14.22 -9.95 -13.26
CA TYR A 41 -13.69 -9.89 -11.90
C TYR A 41 -12.17 -10.13 -11.86
N LEU A 42 -11.67 -11.12 -12.62
CA LEU A 42 -10.23 -11.43 -12.64
C LEU A 42 -9.43 -10.28 -13.25
N ARG A 43 -9.92 -9.67 -14.33
CA ARG A 43 -9.26 -8.51 -14.96
C ARG A 43 -9.16 -7.30 -14.05
N GLN A 44 -10.10 -7.11 -13.13
CA GLN A 44 -10.02 -6.01 -12.15
C GLN A 44 -8.80 -6.15 -11.23
N HIS A 45 -8.37 -7.38 -10.96
CA HIS A 45 -7.19 -7.68 -10.15
C HIS A 45 -5.89 -7.75 -10.96
N ALA A 46 -5.94 -7.50 -12.28
CA ALA A 46 -4.77 -7.53 -13.12
C ALA A 46 -3.70 -6.51 -12.70
N HIS A 47 -4.11 -5.40 -12.08
CA HIS A 47 -3.23 -4.31 -11.66
C HIS A 47 -2.75 -4.40 -10.20
N ASN A 48 -3.02 -5.51 -9.53
CA ASN A 48 -2.53 -5.74 -8.18
C ASN A 48 -1.05 -6.15 -8.21
N PRO A 49 -0.26 -5.74 -7.20
CA PRO A 49 1.14 -6.15 -7.07
C PRO A 49 1.31 -7.65 -6.79
N VAL A 50 0.23 -8.33 -6.40
CA VAL A 50 0.17 -9.78 -6.22
C VAL A 50 -0.17 -10.44 -7.55
N ASP A 51 0.67 -11.38 -7.96
CA ASP A 51 0.39 -12.29 -9.07
C ASP A 51 -0.37 -13.50 -8.51
N TRP A 52 -1.63 -13.64 -8.89
CA TRP A 52 -2.53 -14.71 -8.42
C TRP A 52 -2.44 -15.94 -9.34
N TYR A 53 -2.74 -17.12 -8.79
CA TYR A 53 -2.76 -18.42 -9.50
C TYR A 53 -4.10 -19.10 -9.36
#